data_AF-A0A6N7DAP6-F1
#
_entry.id   AF-A0A6N7DAP6-F1
#
_cell.length_a   1.000
_cell.length_b   1.000
_cell.length_c   1.000
_cell.angle_alpha   90.00
_cell.angle_beta   90.00
_cell.angle_gamma   90.00
#
_symmetry.space_group_name_H-M   'P 1'
#
loop_
_entity.id
_entity.type
_entity.pdbx_description
1 polymer ?
#
loop_
_entity_poly.entity_id
_entity_poly.type
_entity_poly.pdbx_seq_one_letter_code
_entity_poly.pdbx_strand_id
1 'polypeptide(L)'
;MSSPERPPPGAAGAGEEERRALREAAAWHTRLRGEAAAPEAHAGWQRWHAASAAHRRAWQKVQTVEARLARLPAGLPGLDAPGRPPARR
;
A
#
# COMPACT_ATOMS: atom_id res chain seq x y z
N MET A 1 40.06 -13.85 7.06
CA MET A 1 39.22 -12.71 7.50
C MET A 1 38.51 -12.18 6.26
N SER A 2 37.27 -12.60 6.01
CA SER A 2 36.51 -12.15 4.84
C SER A 2 35.92 -10.76 5.10
N SER A 3 36.37 -9.77 4.33
CA SER A 3 35.76 -8.45 4.29
C SER A 3 34.31 -8.57 3.80
N PRO A 4 33.33 -7.89 4.44
CA PRO A 4 31.99 -7.82 3.91
C PRO A 4 32.00 -6.96 2.65
N GLU A 5 31.52 -7.51 1.54
CA GLU A 5 31.25 -6.79 0.30
C GLU A 5 30.41 -5.54 0.60
N ARG A 6 30.97 -4.36 0.37
CA ARG A 6 30.16 -3.13 0.31
C ARG A 6 29.33 -3.22 -0.97
N PRO A 7 27.98 -3.18 -0.90
CA PRO A 7 27.17 -3.11 -2.11
C PRO A 7 27.53 -1.85 -2.92
N PRO A 8 27.43 -1.88 -4.25
CA PRO A 8 27.80 -0.76 -5.10
C PRO A 8 26.99 0.50 -4.72
N PRO A 9 27.61 1.68 -4.64
CA PRO A 9 26.98 2.91 -4.13
C PRO A 9 25.75 3.39 -4.94
N GLY A 10 25.51 2.82 -6.14
CA GLY A 10 24.30 3.08 -6.92
C GLY A 10 23.04 2.34 -6.44
N ALA A 11 23.18 1.18 -5.77
CA ALA A 11 22.04 0.38 -5.32
C ALA A 11 21.34 1.00 -4.08
N ALA A 12 22.10 1.65 -3.20
CA ALA A 12 21.55 2.36 -2.05
C ALA A 12 20.67 3.54 -2.48
N GLY A 13 21.11 4.30 -3.50
CA GLY A 13 20.33 5.42 -4.06
C GLY A 13 18.99 4.96 -4.66
N ALA A 14 18.99 3.85 -5.40
CA ALA A 14 17.76 3.26 -5.95
C ALA A 14 16.78 2.81 -4.85
N GLY A 15 17.29 2.25 -3.75
CA GLY A 15 16.47 1.87 -2.60
C GLY A 15 15.94 3.07 -1.80
N GLU A 16 16.70 4.15 -1.72
CA GLU A 16 16.28 5.40 -1.07
C GLU A 16 15.18 6.10 -1.87
N GLU A 17 15.34 6.15 -3.19
CA GLU A 17 14.35 6.71 -4.12
C GLU A 17 13.05 5.90 -4.11
N GLU A 18 13.13 4.57 -4.06
CA GLU A 18 11.94 3.73 -3.95
C GLU A 18 11.22 3.90 -2.59
N ARG A 19 11.97 4.04 -1.48
CA ARG A 19 11.37 4.34 -0.16
C ARG A 19 10.70 5.71 -0.15
N ARG A 20 11.29 6.71 -0.80
CA ARG A 20 10.69 8.05 -0.93
C ARG A 20 9.40 7.97 -1.76
N ALA A 21 9.45 7.31 -2.91
CA ALA A 21 8.30 7.08 -3.77
C ALA A 21 7.16 6.35 -3.05
N LEU A 22 7.47 5.37 -2.20
CA LEU A 22 6.47 4.66 -1.37
C LEU A 22 5.78 5.57 -0.35
N ARG A 23 6.54 6.46 0.32
CA ARG A 23 5.96 7.43 1.25
C ARG A 23 5.04 8.42 0.53
N GLU A 24 5.48 8.91 -0.64
CA GLU A 24 4.66 9.79 -1.48
C GLU A 24 3.39 9.09 -1.98
N ALA A 25 3.49 7.82 -2.39
CA ALA A 25 2.34 7.01 -2.78
C ALA A 25 1.33 6.87 -1.63
N ALA A 26 1.79 6.59 -0.41
CA ALA A 26 0.92 6.51 0.76
C ALA A 26 0.22 7.85 1.06
N ALA A 27 0.95 8.98 0.96
CA ALA A 27 0.37 10.30 1.13
C ALA A 27 -0.71 10.62 0.09
N TRP A 28 -0.50 10.23 -1.18
CA TRP A 28 -1.51 10.35 -2.23
C TRP A 28 -2.74 9.50 -1.96
N HIS A 29 -2.57 8.28 -1.44
CA HIS A 29 -3.68 7.40 -1.11
C HIS A 29 -4.60 8.04 -0.05
N THR A 30 -4.05 8.59 1.03
CA THR A 30 -4.85 9.29 2.06
C THR A 30 -5.53 10.54 1.50
N ARG A 31 -4.85 11.31 0.64
CA ARG A 31 -5.44 12.50 -0.01
C ARG A 31 -6.60 12.15 -0.93
N LEU A 32 -6.47 11.09 -1.74
CA LEU A 32 -7.53 10.64 -2.66
C LEU A 32 -8.74 10.04 -1.94
N ARG A 33 -8.54 9.53 -0.72
CA ARG A 33 -9.61 9.03 0.16
C ARG A 33 -10.32 10.15 0.94
N GLY A 34 -9.77 11.35 0.97
CA GLY A 34 -10.40 12.52 1.60
C GLY A 34 -11.44 13.18 0.68
N GLU A 35 -12.50 13.77 1.26
CA GLU A 35 -13.61 14.36 0.50
C GLU A 35 -13.32 15.73 -0.14
N ALA A 36 -12.25 16.42 0.25
CA ALA A 36 -11.96 17.76 -0.25
C ALA A 36 -11.20 17.71 -1.60
N ALA A 37 -11.93 18.00 -2.69
CA ALA A 37 -11.40 18.23 -4.05
C ALA A 37 -10.77 17.01 -4.76
N ALA A 38 -11.55 15.92 -4.87
CA ALA A 38 -11.20 14.73 -5.65
C ALA A 38 -10.64 15.00 -7.07
N PRO A 39 -11.12 15.98 -7.88
CA PRO A 39 -10.58 16.20 -9.23
C PRO A 39 -9.17 16.85 -9.24
N GLU A 40 -8.91 17.85 -8.39
CA GLU A 40 -7.59 18.48 -8.30
C GLU A 40 -6.56 17.54 -7.67
N ALA A 41 -6.99 16.75 -6.67
CA ALA A 41 -6.19 15.67 -6.10
C ALA A 41 -5.84 14.60 -7.15
N HIS A 42 -6.80 14.19 -7.97
CA HIS A 42 -6.55 13.25 -9.08
C HIS A 42 -5.57 13.82 -10.10
N ALA A 43 -5.73 15.09 -10.50
CA ALA A 43 -4.82 15.72 -11.45
C ALA A 43 -3.39 15.83 -10.90
N GLY A 44 -3.24 16.16 -9.61
CA GLY A 44 -1.94 16.16 -8.93
C GLY A 44 -1.30 14.77 -8.87
N TRP A 45 -2.09 13.76 -8.52
CA TRP A 45 -1.64 12.37 -8.49
C TRP A 45 -1.23 11.87 -9.88
N GLN A 46 -2.00 12.16 -10.93
CA GLN A 46 -1.66 11.76 -12.30
C GLN A 46 -0.32 12.34 -12.76
N ARG A 47 -0.07 13.63 -12.49
CA ARG A 47 1.22 14.28 -12.81
C ARG A 47 2.37 13.62 -12.07
N TRP A 48 2.21 13.35 -10.77
CA TRP A 48 3.23 12.69 -9.97
C TRP A 48 3.49 11.25 -10.44
N HIS A 49 2.45 10.48 -10.72
CA HIS A 49 2.54 9.10 -11.19
C HIS A 49 3.20 8.98 -12.58
N ALA A 50 2.93 9.95 -13.47
CA ALA A 50 3.56 10.00 -14.79
C ALA A 50 5.06 10.38 -14.72
N ALA A 51 5.47 11.15 -13.70
CA ALA A 51 6.81 11.74 -13.61
C ALA A 51 7.95 10.72 -13.52
N SER A 52 7.75 9.54 -12.93
CA SER A 52 8.81 8.53 -12.82
C SER A 52 8.28 7.10 -12.76
N ALA A 53 9.07 6.16 -13.28
CA ALA A 53 8.78 4.73 -13.15
C ALA A 53 8.80 4.26 -11.70
N ALA A 54 9.61 4.87 -10.83
CA ALA A 54 9.65 4.56 -9.41
C ALA A 54 8.32 4.90 -8.71
N HIS A 55 7.72 6.05 -9.05
CA HIS A 55 6.41 6.45 -8.53
C HIS A 55 5.31 5.47 -8.95
N ARG A 56 5.33 5.00 -10.20
CA ARG A 56 4.38 3.99 -10.69
C ARG A 56 4.48 2.68 -9.92
N ARG A 57 5.71 2.18 -9.72
CA ARG A 57 5.96 0.96 -8.95
C ARG A 57 5.52 1.10 -7.50
N ALA A 58 5.81 2.24 -6.87
CA ALA A 58 5.36 2.55 -5.52
C ALA A 58 3.83 2.58 -5.41
N TRP A 59 3.15 3.21 -6.35
CA TRP A 59 1.69 3.27 -6.38
C TRP A 59 1.06 1.87 -6.56
N GLN A 60 1.61 1.03 -7.43
CA GLN A 60 1.17 -0.36 -7.58
C GLN A 60 1.30 -1.17 -6.28
N LYS A 61 2.38 -0.98 -5.53
CA LYS A 61 2.59 -1.62 -4.22
C LYS A 61 1.50 -1.20 -3.23
N VAL A 62 1.21 0.10 -3.13
CA VAL A 62 0.12 0.62 -2.28
C VAL A 62 -1.23 0.02 -2.68
N GLN A 63 -1.56 0.01 -3.97
CA GLN A 63 -2.81 -0.59 -4.45
C GLN A 63 -2.91 -2.10 -4.17
N THR A 64 -1.79 -2.81 -4.25
CA THR A 64 -1.76 -4.25 -3.91
C THR A 64 -2.06 -4.48 -2.43
N VAL A 65 -1.50 -3.64 -1.55
CA VAL A 65 -1.77 -3.71 -0.10
C VAL A 65 -3.22 -3.36 0.19
N GLU A 66 -3.74 -2.29 -0.41
CA GLU A 66 -5.14 -1.88 -0.27
C GLU A 66 -6.10 -2.96 -0.78
N ALA A 67 -5.83 -3.56 -1.94
CA ALA A 67 -6.66 -4.65 -2.47
C ALA A 67 -6.64 -5.89 -1.55
N ARG A 68 -5.51 -6.20 -0.92
CA ARG A 68 -5.42 -7.27 0.07
C ARG A 68 -6.22 -6.93 1.33
N LEU A 69 -6.09 -5.70 1.82
CA LEU A 69 -6.83 -5.21 2.99
C LEU A 69 -8.34 -5.18 2.74
N ALA A 70 -8.78 -4.74 1.56
CA ALA A 70 -10.18 -4.72 1.16
C ALA A 70 -10.77 -6.13 0.98
N ARG A 71 -9.93 -7.13 0.67
CA ARG A 71 -10.33 -8.54 0.60
C ARG A 71 -10.36 -9.23 1.95
N LEU A 72 -9.87 -8.60 3.03
CA LEU A 72 -10.06 -9.14 4.36
C LEU A 72 -11.54 -8.96 4.75
N PRO A 73 -12.28 -10.06 5.03
CA PRO A 73 -13.67 -9.94 5.44
C PRO A 73 -13.73 -9.16 6.75
N ALA A 74 -14.65 -8.20 6.84
CA ALA A 74 -14.88 -7.36 8.03
C ALA A 74 -15.40 -8.14 9.25
N GLY A 75 -15.48 -9.47 9.17
CA GLY A 75 -15.83 -10.35 10.27
C GLY A 75 -14.98 -11.60 10.20
N LEU A 76 -14.15 -11.81 11.21
CA LEU A 76 -13.63 -13.15 11.50
C LEU A 76 -14.85 -14.06 11.78
N PRO A 77 -15.05 -15.16 11.03
CA PRO A 77 -16.10 -16.11 11.36
C PRO A 77 -15.72 -16.80 12.68
N GLY A 78 -16.37 -16.37 13.76
CA GLY A 78 -16.08 -16.87 15.11
C GLY A 78 -16.72 -16.06 16.24
N LEU A 79 -17.14 -14.81 15.98
CA LEU A 79 -17.86 -14.00 16.98
C LEU A 79 -19.40 -14.10 16.89
N ASP A 80 -19.92 -14.76 15.85
CA ASP A 80 -21.36 -14.85 15.56
C ASP A 80 -21.90 -16.27 15.78
N ALA A 81 -21.44 -16.93 16.85
CA ALA A 81 -22.01 -18.20 17.28
C ALA A 81 -23.02 -17.93 18.41
N PRO A 82 -24.32 -17.72 18.14
CA PRO A 82 -25.33 -17.97 19.15
C PRO A 82 -25.32 -19.48 19.41
N GLY A 83 -24.79 -19.87 20.56
CA GLY A 83 -24.77 -21.25 21.03
C GLY A 83 -26.18 -21.84 21.00
N ARG A 84 -26.45 -22.68 20.00
CA ARG A 84 -27.65 -23.50 19.96
C ARG A 84 -27.22 -24.97 19.98
N PRO A 85 -27.26 -25.65 21.14
CA PRO A 85 -26.98 -27.06 21.17
C PRO A 85 -28.07 -27.82 20.40
N PRO A 86 -27.71 -28.85 19.61
CA PRO A 86 -28.69 -29.68 18.93
C PRO A 86 -29.49 -30.49 19.96
N ALA A 87 -30.81 -30.29 19.98
CA ALA A 87 -31.71 -31.14 20.73
C ALA A 87 -31.65 -32.56 20.14
N ARG A 88 -31.13 -33.50 20.94
CA ARG A 88 -31.22 -34.93 20.67
C ARG A 88 -32.68 -35.36 20.78
N ARG A 89 -33.19 -36.03 19.75
CA ARG A 89 -34.33 -36.94 19.88
C ARG A 89 -34.15 -38.12 18.93
#